data_AF-A0A847CAY7-F1
#
_entry.id   AF-A0A847CAY7-F1
#
_cell.length_a   1.000
_cell.length_b   1.000
_cell.length_c   1.000
_cell.angle_alpha   90.00
_cell.angle_beta   90.00
_cell.angle_gamma   90.00
#
_symmetry.space_group_name_H-M   'P 1'
#
loop_
_entity.id
_entity.type
_entity.pdbx_description
1 polymer ?
#
loop_
_entity_poly.entity_id
_entity_poly.type
_entity_poly.pdbx_seq_one_letter_code
_entity_poly.pdbx_strand_id
1 'polypeptide(L)'
;MADTVTTLKRERAKKRKRRRRQAVGLLTFVLSLLGTATIIFFDVQGIGSLLKEDEDLSVYENLISPLVALDPAPFASIDNGDETTLLEAAIWAALNYEDTTKYTRNEYDAIILPSVDVDKYITKMYGTDYKITHKTFHDLDLEYSFDNTTSCYTIPATSQSGSYIPRVEGVNNSGNTKVLTVAYLQYSGSSADLITTGTDTLEVSKYMEYVMLKNSNGYYLYAIRYPESQPTE
;
A
#
# COMPACT_ATOMS: atom_id res chain seq x y z
N MET A 1 67.49 60.32 5.10
CA MET A 1 67.10 59.01 4.52
C MET A 1 66.12 58.19 5.39
N ALA A 2 65.76 58.64 6.61
CA ALA A 2 64.87 57.90 7.51
C ALA A 2 63.36 58.23 7.35
N ASP A 3 63.02 59.40 6.79
CA ASP A 3 61.62 59.88 6.72
C ASP A 3 60.79 59.30 5.56
N THR A 4 61.44 58.75 4.54
CA THR A 4 60.77 58.10 3.40
C THR A 4 60.32 56.67 3.71
N VAL A 5 60.95 56.00 4.68
CA VAL A 5 60.62 54.60 5.04
C VAL A 5 59.42 54.50 5.99
N THR A 6 59.24 55.50 6.85
CA THR A 6 58.14 55.56 7.84
C THR A 6 56.81 55.98 7.21
N THR A 7 56.85 56.86 6.21
CA THR A 7 55.67 57.30 5.44
C THR A 7 55.10 56.19 4.56
N LEU A 8 55.94 55.40 3.88
CA LEU A 8 55.51 54.25 3.07
C LEU A 8 54.85 53.11 3.90
N LYS A 9 55.28 52.90 5.15
CA LYS A 9 54.66 51.90 6.05
C LYS A 9 53.24 52.31 6.48
N ARG A 10 53.00 53.60 6.74
CA ARG A 10 51.68 54.13 7.15
C ARG A 10 50.64 54.06 6.03
N GLU A 11 51.02 54.29 4.77
CA GLU A 11 50.10 54.16 3.63
C GLU A 11 49.72 52.71 3.31
N ARG A 12 50.66 51.77 3.41
CA ARG A 12 50.39 50.33 3.22
C ARG A 12 49.42 49.77 4.27
N ALA A 13 49.48 50.27 5.51
CA ALA A 13 48.56 49.88 6.58
C ALA A 13 47.11 50.36 6.34
N LYS A 14 46.92 51.59 5.84
CA LYS A 14 45.59 52.12 5.48
C LYS A 14 44.97 51.39 4.28
N LYS A 15 45.76 51.03 3.25
CA LYS A 15 45.29 50.20 2.12
C LYS A 15 44.90 48.78 2.54
N ARG A 16 45.60 48.16 3.51
CA ARG A 16 45.26 46.82 4.03
C ARG A 16 43.91 46.78 4.75
N LYS A 17 43.55 47.82 5.50
CA LYS A 17 42.27 47.91 6.23
C LYS A 17 41.06 48.07 5.29
N ARG A 18 41.23 48.80 4.17
CA ARG A 18 40.20 48.90 3.11
C ARG A 18 40.03 47.59 2.32
N ARG A 19 41.13 46.93 1.96
CA ARG A 19 41.09 45.62 1.28
C ARG A 19 40.47 44.51 2.14
N ARG A 20 40.69 44.54 3.46
CA ARG A 20 40.02 43.62 4.40
C ARG A 20 38.50 43.78 4.40
N ARG A 21 37.98 45.02 4.36
CA ARG A 21 36.53 45.26 4.29
C ARG A 21 35.92 44.81 2.96
N GLN A 22 36.66 45.02 1.85
CA GLN A 22 36.24 44.53 0.53
C GLN A 22 36.22 43.00 0.44
N ALA A 23 37.21 42.33 1.04
CA ALA A 23 37.25 40.86 1.09
C ALA A 23 36.11 40.28 1.93
N VAL A 24 35.76 40.90 3.06
CA VAL A 24 34.64 40.45 3.90
C VAL A 24 33.29 40.66 3.21
N GLY A 25 33.12 41.79 2.50
CA GLY A 25 31.91 42.03 1.70
C GLY A 25 31.76 41.04 0.53
N LEU A 26 32.86 40.72 -0.14
CA LEU A 26 32.85 39.73 -1.23
C LEU A 26 32.50 38.32 -0.70
N LEU A 27 33.10 37.93 0.43
CA LEU A 27 32.86 36.62 1.03
C LEU A 27 31.39 36.45 1.43
N THR A 28 30.80 37.46 2.05
CA THR A 28 29.38 37.44 2.47
C THR A 28 28.43 37.39 1.27
N PHE A 29 28.75 38.10 0.20
CA PHE A 29 27.96 38.06 -1.04
C PHE A 29 27.99 36.68 -1.71
N VAL A 30 29.18 36.07 -1.81
CA VAL A 30 29.34 34.71 -2.37
C VAL A 30 28.61 33.68 -1.51
N LEU A 31 28.71 33.77 -0.18
CA LEU A 31 28.04 32.85 0.73
C LEU A 31 26.51 32.97 0.65
N SER A 32 25.98 34.19 0.50
CA SER A 32 24.56 34.44 0.27
C SER A 32 24.09 33.81 -1.04
N LEU A 33 24.84 33.97 -2.13
CA LEU A 33 24.50 33.40 -3.43
C LEU A 33 24.45 31.86 -3.40
N LEU A 34 25.43 31.23 -2.75
CA LEU A 34 25.44 29.78 -2.54
C LEU A 34 24.25 29.32 -1.70
N GLY A 35 23.93 30.03 -0.61
CA GLY A 35 22.78 29.73 0.24
C GLY A 35 21.45 29.84 -0.50
N THR A 36 21.24 30.90 -1.27
CA THR A 36 20.02 31.07 -2.08
C THR A 36 19.92 30.02 -3.18
N ALA A 37 21.04 29.66 -3.82
CA ALA A 37 21.05 28.59 -4.83
C ALA A 37 20.65 27.24 -4.22
N THR A 38 21.17 26.88 -3.04
CA THR A 38 20.75 25.65 -2.36
C THR A 38 19.26 25.65 -2.00
N ILE A 39 18.69 26.79 -1.57
CA ILE A 39 17.25 26.87 -1.27
C ILE A 39 16.42 26.66 -2.54
N ILE A 40 16.79 27.31 -3.66
CA ILE A 40 16.09 27.16 -4.94
C ILE A 40 16.18 25.72 -5.45
N PHE A 41 17.35 25.06 -5.37
CA PHE A 41 17.49 23.66 -5.79
C PHE A 41 16.70 22.68 -4.89
N PHE A 42 16.59 22.96 -3.59
CA PHE A 42 15.76 22.17 -2.68
C PHE A 42 14.25 22.34 -2.96
N ASP A 43 13.81 23.53 -3.37
CA ASP A 43 12.40 23.78 -3.71
C ASP A 43 11.95 23.01 -4.96
N VAL A 44 12.83 22.78 -5.95
CA VAL A 44 12.44 22.09 -7.20
C VAL A 44 12.48 20.56 -7.09
N GLN A 45 13.21 19.99 -6.12
CA GLN A 45 13.20 18.53 -5.87
C GLN A 45 12.11 18.09 -4.89
N GLY A 46 11.37 19.03 -4.28
CA GLY A 46 10.33 18.75 -3.29
C GLY A 46 8.88 18.73 -3.80
N ILE A 47 8.63 18.84 -5.12
CA ILE A 47 7.26 18.93 -5.68
C ILE A 47 6.94 17.75 -6.62
N GLY A 48 7.62 16.61 -6.42
CA GLY A 48 7.32 15.37 -7.12
C GLY A 48 6.62 14.30 -6.27
N SER A 49 6.57 14.46 -4.94
CA SER A 49 6.17 13.36 -4.05
C SER A 49 5.55 13.79 -2.71
N LEU A 50 5.06 15.03 -2.58
CA LEU A 50 4.29 15.41 -1.40
C LEU A 50 2.80 15.08 -1.57
N LEU A 51 2.46 13.89 -1.09
CA LEU A 51 1.40 13.70 -0.09
C LEU A 51 0.00 14.16 -0.53
N LYS A 52 -0.63 13.37 -1.39
CA LYS A 52 -2.08 13.18 -1.26
C LYS A 52 -2.30 12.12 -0.19
N GLU A 53 -2.49 12.59 1.05
CA GLU A 53 -2.90 11.84 2.24
C GLU A 53 -2.01 10.64 2.59
N ASP A 54 -1.28 10.72 3.71
CA ASP A 54 -0.77 9.57 4.46
C ASP A 54 -1.96 8.69 4.93
N GLU A 55 -2.66 8.07 3.99
CA GLU A 55 -3.36 6.84 4.30
C GLU A 55 -2.33 5.74 4.19
N ASP A 56 -2.18 4.97 5.27
CA ASP A 56 -1.45 3.72 5.26
C ASP A 56 -1.97 2.85 4.12
N LEU A 57 -1.29 2.86 2.97
CA LEU A 57 -1.62 2.02 1.81
C LEU A 57 -1.73 0.55 2.23
N SER A 58 -0.94 0.17 3.24
CA SER A 58 -0.99 -1.13 3.90
C SER A 58 -2.38 -1.48 4.48
N VAL A 59 -3.17 -0.52 4.94
CA VAL A 59 -4.55 -0.75 5.40
C VAL A 59 -5.42 -1.18 4.24
N TYR A 60 -5.26 -0.55 3.07
CA TYR A 60 -6.00 -0.92 1.87
C TYR A 60 -5.52 -2.24 1.27
N GLU A 61 -4.21 -2.44 1.21
CA GLU A 61 -3.61 -3.71 0.79
C GLU A 61 -4.10 -4.86 1.66
N ASN A 62 -4.15 -4.67 2.98
CA ASN A 62 -4.71 -5.67 3.88
C ASN A 62 -6.20 -5.90 3.67
N LEU A 63 -6.98 -4.85 3.39
CA LEU A 63 -8.41 -4.98 3.13
C LEU A 63 -8.68 -5.78 1.84
N ILE A 64 -7.89 -5.56 0.79
CA ILE A 64 -8.09 -6.20 -0.51
C ILE A 64 -7.30 -7.51 -0.69
N SER A 65 -6.35 -7.81 0.19
CA SER A 65 -5.47 -8.98 0.08
C SER A 65 -6.23 -10.30 -0.11
N PRO A 66 -7.26 -10.61 0.69
CA PRO A 66 -8.04 -11.84 0.49
C PRO A 66 -8.77 -11.89 -0.86
N LEU A 67 -9.19 -10.74 -1.40
CA LEU A 67 -9.80 -10.67 -2.72
C LEU A 67 -8.77 -10.84 -3.82
N VAL A 68 -7.65 -10.12 -3.74
CA VAL A 68 -6.59 -10.20 -4.75
C VAL A 68 -6.05 -11.62 -4.86
N ALA A 69 -5.87 -12.31 -3.73
CA ALA A 69 -5.46 -13.70 -3.68
C ALA A 69 -6.40 -14.62 -4.49
N LEU A 70 -7.73 -14.45 -4.36
CA LEU A 70 -8.72 -15.25 -5.08
C LEU A 70 -8.92 -14.85 -6.54
N ASP A 71 -8.38 -13.70 -6.95
CA ASP A 71 -8.51 -13.16 -8.29
C ASP A 71 -9.95 -13.15 -8.86
N PRO A 72 -10.89 -12.44 -8.22
CA PRO A 72 -12.28 -12.41 -8.64
C PRO A 72 -12.44 -11.78 -10.02
N ALA A 73 -13.46 -12.24 -10.75
CA ALA A 73 -13.88 -11.57 -11.98
C ALA A 73 -14.30 -10.11 -11.68
N PRO A 74 -14.01 -9.16 -12.59
CA PRO A 74 -14.44 -7.78 -12.41
C PRO A 74 -15.97 -7.65 -12.40
N PHE A 75 -16.49 -6.76 -11.55
CA PHE A 75 -17.91 -6.50 -11.38
C PHE A 75 -18.20 -5.02 -11.14
N ALA A 76 -19.36 -4.55 -11.63
CA ALA A 76 -19.74 -3.14 -11.59
C ALA A 76 -20.32 -2.68 -10.23
N SER A 77 -20.83 -3.62 -9.44
CA SER A 77 -21.28 -3.42 -8.06
C SER A 77 -21.17 -4.73 -7.30
N ILE A 78 -21.10 -4.68 -5.97
CA ILE A 78 -20.93 -5.88 -5.13
C ILE A 78 -22.03 -6.93 -5.36
N ASP A 79 -23.26 -6.50 -5.64
CA ASP A 79 -24.40 -7.37 -5.94
C ASP A 79 -24.25 -8.16 -7.26
N ASN A 80 -23.36 -7.72 -8.15
CA ASN A 80 -23.05 -8.39 -9.41
C ASN A 80 -21.81 -9.29 -9.30
N GLY A 81 -21.10 -9.27 -8.16
CA GLY A 81 -19.97 -10.16 -7.91
C GLY A 81 -20.42 -11.59 -7.64
N ASP A 82 -19.51 -12.55 -7.81
CA ASP A 82 -19.78 -13.93 -7.37
C ASP A 82 -19.82 -13.98 -5.84
N GLU A 83 -21.01 -14.17 -5.29
CA GLU A 83 -21.27 -14.27 -3.86
C GLU A 83 -20.37 -15.33 -3.20
N THR A 84 -20.03 -16.41 -3.91
CA THR A 84 -19.17 -17.48 -3.39
C THR A 84 -17.74 -16.98 -3.18
N THR A 85 -17.15 -16.32 -4.17
CA THR A 85 -15.82 -15.72 -4.07
C THR A 85 -15.78 -14.61 -3.02
N LEU A 86 -16.84 -13.79 -2.93
CA LEU A 86 -16.93 -12.73 -1.93
C LEU A 86 -17.01 -13.31 -0.50
N LEU A 87 -17.76 -14.38 -0.32
CA LEU A 87 -17.85 -15.11 0.95
C LEU A 87 -16.50 -15.73 1.32
N GLU A 88 -15.85 -16.41 0.36
CA GLU A 88 -14.56 -17.03 0.57
C GLU A 88 -13.49 -15.98 0.93
N ALA A 89 -13.46 -14.84 0.24
CA ALA A 89 -12.58 -13.73 0.59
C ALA A 89 -12.79 -13.25 2.03
N ALA A 90 -14.04 -13.19 2.50
CA ALA A 90 -14.33 -12.81 3.88
C ALA A 90 -13.88 -13.87 4.90
N ILE A 91 -14.00 -15.17 4.56
CA ILE A 91 -13.46 -16.27 5.36
C ILE A 91 -11.94 -16.17 5.47
N TRP A 92 -11.24 -15.96 4.35
CA TRP A 92 -9.79 -15.77 4.34
C TRP A 92 -9.36 -14.50 5.08
N ALA A 93 -10.13 -13.42 4.98
CA ALA A 93 -9.90 -12.22 5.78
C ALA A 93 -9.97 -12.52 7.28
N ALA A 94 -10.99 -13.26 7.72
CA ALA A 94 -11.13 -13.66 9.11
C ALA A 94 -9.96 -14.54 9.57
N LEU A 95 -9.51 -15.49 8.75
CA LEU A 95 -8.37 -16.36 9.08
C LEU A 95 -7.03 -15.62 9.13
N ASN A 96 -6.80 -14.67 8.24
CA ASN A 96 -5.53 -13.95 8.12
C ASN A 96 -5.35 -12.87 9.19
N TYR A 97 -6.45 -12.24 9.63
CA TYR A 97 -6.39 -11.06 10.49
C TYR A 97 -6.92 -11.27 11.92
N GLU A 98 -7.62 -12.38 12.19
CA GLU A 98 -7.97 -12.76 13.56
C GLU A 98 -6.93 -13.69 14.17
N ASP A 99 -6.88 -13.72 15.49
CA ASP A 99 -6.09 -14.71 16.22
C ASP A 99 -6.74 -16.10 16.06
N THR A 100 -6.20 -16.92 15.16
CA THR A 100 -6.73 -18.26 14.90
C THR A 100 -6.58 -19.23 16.08
N THR A 101 -5.78 -18.90 17.09
CA THR A 101 -5.63 -19.74 18.30
C THR A 101 -6.91 -19.76 19.16
N LYS A 102 -7.80 -18.77 18.98
CA LYS A 102 -9.09 -18.72 19.66
C LYS A 102 -10.13 -19.70 19.08
N TYR A 103 -9.89 -20.22 17.87
CA TYR A 103 -10.80 -21.13 17.19
C TYR A 103 -10.56 -22.58 17.59
N THR A 104 -11.66 -23.34 17.67
CA THR A 104 -11.58 -24.78 17.92
C THR A 104 -11.18 -25.49 16.64
N ARG A 105 -10.40 -26.57 16.78
CA ARG A 105 -10.06 -27.46 15.67
C ARG A 105 -10.70 -28.83 15.84
N ASN A 106 -11.12 -29.45 14.75
CA ASN A 106 -11.67 -30.80 14.77
C ASN A 106 -10.56 -31.87 14.74
N GLU A 107 -10.95 -33.15 14.66
CA GLU A 107 -10.03 -34.29 14.62
C GLU A 107 -9.12 -34.35 13.37
N TYR A 108 -9.48 -33.62 12.30
CA TYR A 108 -8.71 -33.48 11.06
C TYR A 108 -7.92 -32.17 11.00
N ASP A 109 -7.75 -31.50 12.14
CA ASP A 109 -7.11 -30.18 12.26
C ASP A 109 -7.83 -29.05 11.49
N ALA A 110 -9.07 -29.28 11.04
CA ALA A 110 -9.89 -28.28 10.37
C ALA A 110 -10.34 -27.22 11.38
N ILE A 111 -10.28 -25.95 10.97
CA ILE A 111 -10.65 -24.81 11.81
C ILE A 111 -12.17 -24.66 11.81
N ILE A 112 -12.75 -24.53 13.01
CA ILE A 112 -14.17 -24.19 13.20
C ILE A 112 -14.27 -22.68 13.38
N LEU A 113 -14.64 -21.98 12.31
CA LEU A 113 -14.74 -20.52 12.24
C LEU A 113 -16.19 -20.05 12.47
N PRO A 114 -16.48 -19.27 13.52
CA PRO A 114 -17.82 -18.71 13.73
C PRO A 114 -18.23 -17.75 12.60
N SER A 115 -19.48 -17.85 12.15
CA SER A 115 -20.07 -16.92 11.16
C SER A 115 -20.00 -15.46 11.59
N VAL A 116 -20.10 -15.18 12.89
CA VAL A 116 -20.01 -13.82 13.45
C VAL A 116 -18.69 -13.13 13.08
N ASP A 117 -17.58 -13.89 13.08
CA ASP A 117 -16.28 -13.35 12.69
C ASP A 117 -16.25 -13.14 11.17
N VAL A 118 -16.86 -14.02 10.37
CA VAL A 118 -17.01 -13.81 8.91
C VAL A 118 -17.85 -12.55 8.61
N ASP A 119 -18.98 -12.37 9.29
CA ASP A 119 -19.89 -11.22 9.14
C ASP A 119 -19.21 -9.87 9.46
N LYS A 120 -18.29 -9.88 10.44
CA LYS A 120 -17.47 -8.72 10.75
C LYS A 120 -16.63 -8.31 9.55
N TYR A 121 -16.01 -9.26 8.85
CA TYR A 121 -15.22 -8.96 7.65
C TYR A 121 -16.08 -8.67 6.42
N ILE A 122 -17.24 -9.33 6.26
CA ILE A 122 -18.24 -8.95 5.23
C ILE A 122 -18.62 -7.48 5.40
N THR A 123 -18.95 -7.06 6.62
CA THR A 123 -19.33 -5.67 6.91
C THR A 123 -18.17 -4.70 6.65
N LYS A 124 -16.95 -5.09 7.02
CA LYS A 124 -15.74 -4.26 6.84
C LYS A 124 -15.35 -4.12 5.37
N MET A 125 -15.45 -5.20 4.59
CA MET A 125 -15.02 -5.24 3.19
C MET A 125 -16.08 -4.74 2.22
N TYR A 126 -17.36 -5.04 2.47
CA TYR A 126 -18.45 -4.81 1.52
C TYR A 126 -19.50 -3.80 2.00
N GLY A 127 -19.36 -3.30 3.23
CA GLY A 127 -20.26 -2.33 3.84
C GLY A 127 -21.36 -2.96 4.67
N THR A 128 -22.03 -2.14 5.49
CA THR A 128 -23.05 -2.56 6.47
C THR A 128 -24.34 -3.07 5.85
N ASP A 129 -24.64 -2.59 4.65
CA ASP A 129 -25.92 -2.82 3.96
C ASP A 129 -25.88 -4.12 3.15
N TYR A 130 -24.69 -4.62 2.82
CA TYR A 130 -24.51 -5.86 2.09
C TYR A 130 -24.68 -7.07 3.01
N LYS A 131 -25.42 -8.07 2.54
CA LYS A 131 -25.69 -9.32 3.25
C LYS A 131 -25.41 -10.48 2.32
N ILE A 132 -24.60 -11.43 2.79
CA ILE A 132 -24.31 -12.69 2.10
C ILE A 132 -25.13 -13.79 2.76
N THR A 133 -25.59 -14.75 1.96
CA THR A 133 -26.18 -15.97 2.47
C THR A 133 -25.08 -16.98 2.77
N HIS A 134 -24.92 -17.36 4.04
CA HIS A 134 -24.00 -18.44 4.41
C HIS A 134 -24.42 -19.76 3.75
N LYS A 135 -23.46 -20.39 3.06
CA LYS A 135 -23.66 -21.65 2.35
C LYS A 135 -22.41 -22.51 2.42
N THR A 136 -22.59 -23.82 2.25
CA THR A 136 -21.50 -24.74 1.95
C THR A 136 -21.08 -24.58 0.49
N PHE A 137 -19.79 -24.53 0.23
CA PHE A 137 -19.23 -24.43 -1.11
C PHE A 137 -17.93 -25.25 -1.23
N HIS A 138 -17.48 -25.44 -2.46
CA HIS A 138 -16.25 -26.16 -2.76
C HIS A 138 -15.30 -25.25 -3.51
N ASP A 139 -14.02 -25.29 -3.14
CA ASP A 139 -12.92 -24.67 -3.87
C ASP A 139 -11.70 -25.60 -3.86
N LEU A 140 -11.01 -25.72 -4.99
CA LEU A 140 -9.83 -26.59 -5.18
C LEU A 140 -9.99 -28.01 -4.60
N ASP A 141 -11.14 -28.66 -4.83
CA ASP A 141 -11.53 -29.98 -4.29
C ASP A 141 -11.67 -30.06 -2.75
N LEU A 142 -11.64 -28.92 -2.07
CA LEU A 142 -11.88 -28.78 -0.63
C LEU A 142 -13.30 -28.29 -0.37
N GLU A 143 -13.94 -28.80 0.67
CA GLU A 143 -15.27 -28.37 1.09
C GLU A 143 -15.18 -27.39 2.27
N TYR A 144 -15.81 -26.23 2.11
CA TYR A 144 -16.03 -25.27 3.17
C TYR A 144 -17.45 -25.45 3.69
N SER A 145 -17.59 -26.28 4.73
CA SER A 145 -18.90 -26.72 5.21
C SER A 145 -19.50 -25.74 6.21
N PHE A 146 -20.72 -25.27 5.97
CA PHE A 146 -21.45 -24.41 6.90
C PHE A 146 -22.48 -25.21 7.71
N ASP A 147 -22.34 -25.21 9.03
CA ASP A 147 -23.31 -25.80 9.94
C ASP A 147 -24.29 -24.72 10.44
N ASN A 148 -25.53 -24.80 10.00
CA ASN A 148 -26.59 -23.86 10.38
C ASN A 148 -27.01 -23.99 11.87
N THR A 149 -26.71 -25.11 12.53
CA THR A 149 -27.07 -25.32 13.94
C THR A 149 -26.11 -24.60 14.88
N THR A 150 -24.83 -24.65 14.59
CA THR A 150 -23.78 -23.97 15.36
C THR A 150 -23.40 -22.60 14.77
N SER A 151 -23.86 -22.30 13.55
CA SER A 151 -23.51 -21.10 12.78
C SER A 151 -21.99 -20.97 12.59
N CYS A 152 -21.34 -22.07 12.25
CA CYS A 152 -19.88 -22.17 12.08
C CYS A 152 -19.50 -22.77 10.72
N TYR A 153 -18.38 -22.32 10.19
CA TYR A 153 -17.69 -22.92 9.05
C TYR A 153 -16.65 -23.93 9.50
N THR A 154 -16.59 -25.08 8.82
CA THR A 154 -15.49 -26.04 8.93
C THR A 154 -14.55 -25.84 7.76
N ILE A 155 -13.33 -25.41 8.03
CA ILE A 155 -12.33 -25.06 7.02
C ILE A 155 -11.19 -26.08 7.08
N PRO A 156 -10.97 -26.89 6.03
CA PRO A 156 -9.92 -27.91 6.02
C PRO A 156 -8.53 -27.34 6.26
N ALA A 157 -7.66 -28.03 7.01
CA ALA A 157 -6.31 -27.54 7.29
C ALA A 157 -5.42 -27.36 6.04
N THR A 158 -5.76 -28.07 4.95
CA THR A 158 -5.05 -27.99 3.66
C THR A 158 -5.57 -26.87 2.76
N SER A 159 -6.57 -26.09 3.20
CA SER A 159 -7.05 -24.93 2.45
C SER A 159 -5.92 -23.91 2.29
N GLN A 160 -5.83 -23.30 1.12
CA GLN A 160 -4.91 -22.20 0.84
C GLN A 160 -5.68 -21.12 0.11
N SER A 161 -5.43 -19.85 0.46
CA SER A 161 -5.84 -18.73 -0.39
C SER A 161 -5.02 -18.77 -1.69
N GLY A 162 -5.49 -18.11 -2.74
CA GLY A 162 -4.71 -18.03 -3.97
C GLY A 162 -3.38 -17.27 -3.82
N SER A 163 -2.60 -17.23 -4.91
CA SER A 163 -1.16 -16.92 -4.87
C SER A 163 -0.80 -15.45 -5.07
N TYR A 164 -1.75 -14.60 -5.43
CA TYR A 164 -1.47 -13.18 -5.70
C TYR A 164 -1.35 -12.36 -4.43
N ILE A 165 -0.38 -11.46 -4.40
CA ILE A 165 -0.15 -10.49 -3.34
C ILE A 165 -0.53 -9.09 -3.87
N PRO A 166 -1.37 -8.32 -3.17
CA PRO A 166 -1.70 -6.96 -3.60
C PRO A 166 -0.53 -6.00 -3.37
N ARG A 167 -0.34 -5.07 -4.30
CA ARG A 167 0.43 -3.84 -4.07
C ARG A 167 -0.33 -2.66 -4.63
N VAL A 168 -0.63 -1.66 -3.80
CA VAL A 168 -1.33 -0.46 -4.24
C VAL A 168 -0.30 0.51 -4.82
N GLU A 169 -0.42 0.82 -6.11
CA GLU A 169 0.50 1.72 -6.81
C GLU A 169 -0.09 3.11 -7.03
N GLY A 170 -1.42 3.21 -7.06
CA GLY A 170 -2.12 4.47 -7.28
C GLY A 170 -3.37 4.59 -6.41
N VAL A 171 -3.60 5.80 -5.90
CA VAL A 171 -4.82 6.14 -5.17
C VAL A 171 -5.41 7.42 -5.77
N ASN A 172 -6.63 7.32 -6.29
CA ASN A 172 -7.39 8.45 -6.79
C ASN A 172 -8.62 8.69 -5.92
N ASN A 173 -8.57 9.78 -5.13
CA ASN A 173 -9.67 10.18 -4.26
C ASN A 173 -10.57 11.21 -4.97
N SER A 174 -11.86 10.90 -5.08
CA SER A 174 -12.89 11.78 -5.63
C SER A 174 -14.12 11.80 -4.72
N GLY A 175 -14.18 12.79 -3.83
CA GLY A 175 -15.29 12.97 -2.88
C GLY A 175 -15.44 11.78 -1.93
N ASN A 176 -16.53 11.03 -2.06
CA ASN A 176 -16.82 9.82 -1.27
C ASN A 176 -16.36 8.52 -1.95
N THR A 177 -15.74 8.62 -3.13
CA THR A 177 -15.25 7.48 -3.91
C THR A 177 -13.73 7.51 -3.93
N LYS A 178 -13.11 6.35 -3.73
CA LYS A 178 -11.67 6.13 -3.83
C LYS A 178 -11.42 5.03 -4.84
N VAL A 179 -10.53 5.26 -5.81
CA VAL A 179 -10.13 4.24 -6.77
C VAL A 179 -8.67 3.87 -6.49
N LEU A 180 -8.44 2.61 -6.16
CA LEU A 180 -7.10 2.06 -5.96
C LEU A 180 -6.66 1.35 -7.24
N THR A 181 -5.48 1.69 -7.75
CA THR A 181 -4.79 0.93 -8.79
C THR A 181 -3.90 -0.10 -8.10
N VAL A 182 -4.21 -1.38 -8.31
CA VAL A 182 -3.63 -2.50 -7.57
C VAL A 182 -2.87 -3.39 -8.55
N ALA A 183 -1.58 -3.56 -8.29
CA ALA A 183 -0.73 -4.55 -8.94
C ALA A 183 -0.93 -5.92 -8.26
N TYR A 184 -1.13 -6.94 -9.08
CA TYR A 184 -1.19 -8.34 -8.66
C TYR A 184 0.22 -8.90 -8.76
N LEU A 185 0.88 -9.04 -7.62
CA LEU A 185 2.22 -9.60 -7.56
C LEU A 185 2.15 -11.11 -7.45
N GLN A 186 3.03 -11.79 -8.17
CA GLN A 186 3.25 -13.23 -8.05
C GLN A 186 4.75 -13.50 -7.90
N TYR A 187 5.10 -14.58 -7.21
CA TYR A 187 6.48 -15.03 -7.15
C TYR A 187 6.94 -15.50 -8.54
N SER A 188 7.95 -14.84 -9.08
CA SER A 188 8.60 -15.25 -10.32
C SER A 188 9.82 -16.10 -9.96
N GLY A 189 9.78 -17.38 -10.29
CA GLY A 189 10.94 -18.25 -10.13
C GLY A 189 10.61 -19.69 -10.51
N SER A 190 11.46 -20.29 -11.35
CA SER A 190 11.48 -21.75 -11.42
C SER A 190 12.08 -22.30 -10.13
N SER A 191 11.69 -23.50 -9.69
CA SER A 191 12.27 -24.14 -8.50
C SER A 191 13.80 -24.27 -8.55
N ALA A 192 14.42 -24.13 -9.74
CA ALA A 192 15.86 -24.15 -9.94
C ALA A 192 16.55 -22.80 -9.66
N ASP A 193 15.87 -21.65 -9.78
CA ASP A 193 16.45 -20.32 -9.57
C ASP A 193 16.42 -19.86 -8.11
N LEU A 194 15.47 -20.37 -7.32
CA LEU A 194 15.37 -20.11 -5.88
C LEU A 194 16.58 -20.63 -5.10
N ILE A 195 17.21 -21.71 -5.60
CA ILE A 195 18.40 -22.33 -4.97
C ILE A 195 19.68 -21.55 -5.28
N THR A 196 19.72 -20.80 -6.39
CA THR A 196 20.96 -20.16 -6.90
C THR A 196 21.07 -18.68 -6.58
N THR A 197 19.94 -17.95 -6.52
CA THR A 197 19.95 -16.49 -6.35
C THR A 197 19.39 -16.03 -5.01
N GLY A 198 18.57 -16.84 -4.33
CA GLY A 198 17.99 -16.50 -3.02
C GLY A 198 17.10 -15.25 -3.04
N THR A 199 16.75 -14.75 -4.23
CA THR A 199 15.88 -13.59 -4.41
C THR A 199 14.54 -14.08 -4.91
N ASP A 200 13.56 -14.15 -4.02
CA ASP A 200 12.15 -14.12 -4.40
C ASP A 200 11.90 -12.77 -5.08
N THR A 201 11.93 -12.74 -6.41
CA THR A 201 11.48 -11.56 -7.15
C THR A 201 9.96 -11.66 -7.30
N LEU A 202 9.25 -10.66 -6.81
CA LEU A 202 7.82 -10.50 -7.06
C LEU A 202 7.66 -9.76 -8.38
N GLU A 203 7.03 -10.40 -9.36
CA GLU A 203 6.70 -9.79 -10.64
C GLU A 203 5.24 -9.37 -10.67
N VAL A 204 4.97 -8.22 -11.30
CA VAL A 204 3.60 -7.77 -11.55
C VAL A 204 3.00 -8.61 -12.66
N SER A 205 1.97 -9.39 -12.34
CA SER A 205 1.23 -10.20 -13.31
C SER A 205 0.19 -9.36 -14.07
N LYS A 206 -0.53 -8.48 -13.35
CA LYS A 206 -1.56 -7.61 -13.92
C LYS A 206 -1.93 -6.44 -12.99
N TYR A 207 -2.70 -5.51 -13.52
CA TYR A 207 -3.27 -4.38 -12.79
C TYR A 207 -4.81 -4.41 -12.79
N MET A 208 -5.40 -4.09 -11.65
CA MET A 208 -6.85 -3.94 -11.47
C MET A 208 -7.18 -2.66 -10.72
N GLU A 209 -8.36 -2.11 -10.97
CA GLU A 209 -8.89 -0.98 -10.20
C GLU A 209 -9.96 -1.44 -9.21
N TYR A 210 -9.76 -1.08 -7.95
CA TYR A 210 -10.71 -1.31 -6.86
C TYR A 210 -11.40 0.01 -6.52
N VAL A 211 -12.70 0.07 -6.79
CA VAL A 211 -13.53 1.23 -6.47
C VAL A 211 -14.12 1.04 -5.08
N MET A 212 -13.75 1.93 -4.17
CA MET A 212 -14.21 1.95 -2.80
C MET A 212 -15.13 3.15 -2.55
N LEU A 213 -16.13 2.95 -1.70
CA LEU A 213 -17.02 4.01 -1.22
C LEU A 213 -16.80 4.25 0.27
N LYS A 214 -16.96 5.51 0.69
CA LYS A 214 -16.84 5.92 2.09
C LYS A 214 -18.19 5.77 2.81
N ASN A 215 -18.18 5.05 3.93
CA ASN A 215 -19.27 5.02 4.91
C ASN A 215 -18.80 5.56 6.27
N SER A 216 -19.64 5.43 7.31
CA SER A 216 -19.30 5.85 8.68
C SER A 216 -18.17 5.06 9.34
N ASN A 217 -17.92 3.83 8.88
CA ASN A 217 -16.94 2.90 9.43
C ASN A 217 -15.63 2.82 8.60
N GLY A 218 -15.54 3.53 7.47
CA GLY A 218 -14.37 3.57 6.61
C GLY A 218 -14.70 3.41 5.12
N TYR A 219 -13.70 3.02 4.34
CA TYR A 219 -13.88 2.65 2.95
C TYR A 219 -14.21 1.17 2.82
N TYR A 220 -15.16 0.84 1.94
CA TYR A 220 -15.54 -0.53 1.60
C TYR A 220 -15.56 -0.70 0.08
N LEU A 221 -15.35 -1.92 -0.39
CA LEU A 221 -15.37 -2.27 -1.80
C LEU A 221 -16.77 -2.13 -2.39
N TYR A 222 -16.85 -1.45 -3.52
CA TYR A 222 -18.05 -1.31 -4.32
C TYR A 222 -17.95 -2.03 -5.66
N ALA A 223 -16.83 -1.88 -6.37
CA ALA A 223 -16.64 -2.46 -7.71
C ALA A 223 -15.18 -2.82 -8.00
N ILE A 224 -14.97 -3.78 -8.90
CA ILE A 224 -13.65 -4.15 -9.44
C ILE A 224 -13.71 -4.02 -10.96
N ARG A 225 -12.74 -3.34 -11.56
CA ARG A 225 -12.68 -3.13 -13.01
C ARG A 225 -11.26 -3.16 -13.55
N TYR A 226 -11.14 -3.34 -14.87
CA TYR A 226 -9.86 -3.18 -15.55
C TYR A 226 -9.46 -1.69 -15.58
N PRO A 227 -8.16 -1.37 -15.42
CA PRO A 227 -7.68 -0.01 -15.54
C PRO A 227 -7.87 0.51 -16.98
N GLU A 228 -8.29 1.76 -17.10
CA GLU A 228 -8.48 2.41 -18.41
C GLU A 228 -7.15 2.68 -19.13
N SER A 229 -6.07 2.87 -18.35
CA SER A 229 -4.69 2.96 -18.81
C SER A 229 -3.78 2.18 -17.88
N GLN A 230 -2.89 1.34 -18.43
CA GLN A 230 -1.86 0.68 -17.63
C GLN A 230 -0.93 1.76 -17.04
N PRO A 231 -0.58 1.70 -15.73
CA PRO A 231 0.45 2.56 -15.20
C PRO A 231 1.75 2.29 -15.98
N THR A 232 2.34 3.35 -16.54
CA THR A 232 3.63 3.26 -17.22
C THR A 232 4.72 2.96 -16.20
N GLU A 233 5.44 1.85 -16.40
CA GLU A 233 6.66 1.47 -15.65
C GLU A 233 7.72 2.58 -15.62
#